data_AF-L1NSC4-F1
#
_entry.id   AF-L1NSC4-F1
#
_cell.length_a   1.000
_cell.length_b   1.000
_cell.length_c   1.000
_cell.angle_alpha   90.00
_cell.angle_beta   90.00
_cell.angle_gamma   90.00
#
_symmetry.space_group_name_H-M   'P 1'
#
loop_
_entity.id
_entity.type
_entity.pdbx_description
1 polymer ?
#
loop_
_entity_poly.entity_id
_entity_poly.type
_entity_poly.pdbx_seq_one_letter_code
_entity_poly.pdbx_strand_id
1 'polypeptide(L)'
;SNGLNNGGNTVTGVGSALNLYPATAPKTAGLLDLSNLSADQKASAATAGDLANMGWVVSSDKTTGNESQAFSGQVKNAGEVEFVGTGAAKVTAKTENGKHTVTVGVDSASIADSIAQPVVYTKTDGSKAYKRGNKFYDAQTGGNEIKPADVIASMNNAAGSTTAPMTLANVKDNLKDAANGKAVSTPTDGARSDLTKDGKGSNAATVNDVL
;
A
#
# COMPACT_ATOMS: atom_id res chain seq x y z
N SER A 1 49.44 -39.15 -5.62
CA SER A 1 47.98 -39.01 -5.41
C SER A 1 47.30 -40.10 -6.23
N ASN A 2 46.36 -40.85 -5.65
CA ASN A 2 45.66 -41.97 -6.32
C ASN A 2 44.40 -41.49 -7.06
N GLY A 3 44.48 -40.43 -7.85
CA GLY A 3 43.35 -39.83 -8.56
C GLY A 3 43.71 -39.42 -10.00
N LEU A 4 42.72 -38.97 -10.76
CA LEU A 4 42.92 -38.49 -12.14
C LEU A 4 43.53 -37.08 -12.14
N ASN A 5 44.61 -36.89 -12.90
CA ASN A 5 45.21 -35.58 -13.17
C ASN A 5 45.22 -35.35 -14.68
N ASN A 6 44.44 -34.39 -15.17
CA ASN A 6 44.37 -34.06 -16.60
C ASN A 6 45.37 -32.96 -17.02
N GLY A 7 46.31 -32.58 -16.14
CA GLY A 7 47.33 -31.57 -16.44
C GLY A 7 46.78 -30.18 -16.72
N GLY A 8 45.62 -29.82 -16.16
CA GLY A 8 44.93 -28.55 -16.42
C GLY A 8 44.11 -28.51 -17.71
N ASN A 9 44.07 -29.59 -18.48
CA ASN A 9 43.24 -29.66 -19.68
C ASN A 9 41.76 -29.86 -19.33
N THR A 10 40.87 -29.53 -20.28
CA THR A 10 39.46 -29.88 -20.21
C THR A 10 39.26 -31.39 -20.35
N VAL A 11 38.31 -31.96 -19.60
CA VAL A 11 37.86 -33.33 -19.79
C VAL A 11 36.64 -33.31 -20.72
N THR A 12 36.76 -33.91 -21.91
CA THR A 12 35.72 -33.96 -22.94
C THR A 12 35.19 -35.38 -23.14
N GLY A 13 34.01 -35.51 -23.76
CA GLY A 13 33.38 -36.82 -23.97
C GLY A 13 32.75 -37.41 -22.70
N VAL A 14 32.52 -36.58 -21.68
CA VAL A 14 31.85 -36.96 -20.44
C VAL A 14 30.35 -36.76 -20.62
N GLY A 15 29.58 -37.83 -20.44
CA GLY A 15 28.12 -37.76 -20.36
C GLY A 15 27.66 -37.38 -18.95
N SER A 16 26.48 -36.77 -18.84
CA SER A 16 25.85 -36.54 -17.54
C SER A 16 25.22 -37.84 -17.01
N ALA A 17 25.36 -38.06 -15.70
CA ALA A 17 24.62 -39.09 -14.97
C ALA A 17 23.31 -38.56 -14.37
N LEU A 18 23.03 -37.26 -14.54
CA LEU A 18 21.90 -36.57 -13.94
C LEU A 18 20.75 -36.42 -14.95
N ASN A 19 19.53 -36.33 -14.41
CA ASN A 19 18.33 -36.18 -15.20
C ASN A 19 17.81 -34.74 -15.15
N LEU A 20 17.06 -34.34 -16.17
CA LEU A 20 16.23 -33.14 -16.12
C LEU A 20 14.82 -33.52 -15.67
N TYR A 21 14.11 -32.58 -15.02
CA TYR A 21 12.68 -32.71 -14.80
C TYR A 21 11.95 -32.93 -16.13
N PRO A 22 10.97 -33.85 -16.17
CA PRO A 22 10.30 -34.22 -17.41
C PRO A 22 9.44 -33.06 -17.94
N ALA A 23 9.19 -33.05 -19.25
CA ALA A 23 8.33 -32.06 -19.89
C ALA A 23 6.88 -32.05 -19.34
N THR A 24 6.46 -33.15 -18.70
CA THR A 24 5.16 -33.27 -18.03
C THR A 24 5.09 -32.57 -16.68
N ALA A 25 6.22 -32.08 -16.13
CA ALA A 25 6.28 -31.28 -14.91
C ALA A 25 6.13 -29.79 -15.26
N PRO A 26 4.94 -29.18 -15.11
CA PRO A 26 4.58 -27.93 -15.79
C PRO A 26 5.43 -26.71 -15.41
N LYS A 27 6.06 -26.70 -14.23
CA LYS A 27 6.88 -25.57 -13.77
C LYS A 27 8.38 -25.82 -13.87
N THR A 28 8.81 -27.06 -13.67
CA THR A 28 10.23 -27.41 -13.54
C THR A 28 10.82 -28.09 -14.78
N ALA A 29 10.00 -28.37 -15.81
CA ALA A 29 10.45 -29.01 -17.05
C ALA A 29 11.77 -28.43 -17.57
N GLY A 30 12.76 -29.30 -17.81
CA GLY A 30 14.07 -28.89 -18.33
C GLY A 30 15.02 -28.24 -17.32
N LEU A 31 14.65 -28.15 -16.03
CA LEU A 31 15.60 -27.90 -14.95
C LEU A 31 16.28 -29.20 -14.51
N LEU A 32 17.51 -29.11 -14.01
CA LEU A 32 18.25 -30.24 -13.45
C LEU A 32 17.52 -30.81 -12.23
N ASP A 33 17.25 -32.11 -12.23
CA ASP A 33 16.60 -32.81 -11.13
C ASP A 33 17.64 -33.41 -10.18
N LEU A 34 17.76 -32.83 -8.99
CA LEU A 34 18.63 -33.28 -7.92
C LEU A 34 17.86 -33.90 -6.75
N SER A 35 16.55 -34.11 -6.90
CA SER A 35 15.66 -34.47 -5.79
C SER A 35 15.82 -35.91 -5.31
N ASN A 36 16.28 -36.82 -6.17
CA ASN A 36 16.46 -38.23 -5.84
C ASN A 36 17.66 -38.87 -6.57
N LEU A 37 18.87 -38.60 -6.09
CA LEU A 37 20.10 -39.14 -6.66
C LEU A 37 20.52 -40.46 -6.01
N SER A 38 20.89 -41.45 -6.84
CA SER A 38 21.58 -42.66 -6.38
C SER A 38 22.99 -42.34 -5.83
N ALA A 39 23.60 -43.29 -5.12
CA ALA A 39 24.98 -43.12 -4.63
C ALA A 39 25.97 -42.85 -5.78
N ASP A 40 25.83 -43.59 -6.88
CA ASP A 40 26.68 -43.43 -8.07
C ASP A 40 26.48 -42.06 -8.75
N GLN A 41 25.24 -41.57 -8.81
CA GLN A 41 24.95 -40.25 -9.36
C GLN A 41 25.56 -39.14 -8.49
N LYS A 42 25.53 -39.26 -7.16
CA LYS A 42 26.19 -38.31 -6.24
C LYS A 42 27.71 -38.30 -6.38
N ALA A 43 28.30 -39.42 -6.78
CA ALA A 43 29.74 -39.57 -6.98
C ALA A 43 30.20 -39.21 -8.41
N SER A 44 29.27 -38.96 -9.34
CA SER A 44 29.56 -38.69 -10.74
C SER A 44 30.02 -37.25 -10.99
N ALA A 45 30.84 -37.05 -12.02
CA ALA A 45 31.21 -35.71 -12.47
C ALA A 45 30.03 -35.00 -13.13
N ALA A 46 29.78 -33.74 -12.77
CA ALA A 46 28.83 -32.89 -13.47
C ALA A 46 29.44 -32.31 -14.76
N THR A 47 28.61 -32.13 -15.77
CA THR A 47 28.96 -31.52 -17.05
C THR A 47 28.52 -30.04 -17.09
N ALA A 48 29.07 -29.28 -18.04
CA ALA A 48 28.59 -27.91 -18.29
C ALA A 48 27.10 -27.88 -18.70
N GLY A 49 26.59 -28.95 -19.32
CA GLY A 49 25.17 -29.10 -19.65
C GLY A 49 24.28 -29.22 -18.41
N ASP A 50 24.78 -29.84 -17.33
CA ASP A 50 24.05 -29.90 -16.06
C ASP A 50 23.93 -28.50 -15.44
N LEU A 51 25.06 -27.77 -15.40
CA LEU A 51 25.12 -26.40 -14.89
C LEU A 51 24.21 -25.45 -15.68
N ALA A 52 24.14 -25.60 -17.01
CA ALA A 52 23.28 -24.81 -17.88
C ALA A 52 21.78 -25.03 -17.60
N ASN A 53 21.41 -26.11 -16.93
CA ASN A 53 20.03 -26.44 -16.57
C ASN A 53 19.74 -26.26 -15.07
N MET A 54 20.68 -25.76 -14.28
CA MET A 54 20.39 -25.33 -12.91
C MET A 54 19.54 -24.06 -12.92
N GLY A 55 18.57 -24.01 -12.02
CA GLY A 55 17.70 -22.86 -11.85
C GLY A 55 16.62 -23.12 -10.80
N TRP A 56 15.75 -22.14 -10.62
CA TRP A 56 14.62 -22.20 -9.71
C TRP A 56 13.37 -21.60 -10.36
N VAL A 57 12.19 -21.90 -9.80
CA VAL A 57 10.90 -21.40 -10.32
C VAL A 57 10.45 -20.20 -9.49
N VAL A 58 10.12 -19.11 -10.17
CA VAL A 58 9.39 -17.96 -9.59
C VAL A 58 7.93 -18.03 -10.05
N SER A 59 6.96 -17.82 -9.15
CA SER A 59 5.55 -17.85 -9.49
C SER A 59 4.70 -16.90 -8.66
N SER A 60 3.55 -16.52 -9.21
CA SER A 60 2.49 -15.79 -8.51
C SER A 60 1.13 -16.33 -8.93
N ASP A 61 0.11 -16.17 -8.08
CA ASP A 61 -1.25 -16.62 -8.39
C ASP A 61 -1.92 -15.83 -9.52
N LYS A 62 -1.29 -14.72 -9.93
CA LYS A 62 -1.78 -13.79 -10.96
C LYS A 62 -0.67 -13.39 -11.92
N THR A 63 -1.05 -13.03 -13.15
CA THR A 63 -0.19 -12.48 -14.19
C THR A 63 -0.50 -11.01 -14.39
N THR A 64 0.51 -10.16 -14.48
CA THR A 64 0.32 -8.74 -14.77
C THR A 64 -0.40 -8.57 -16.12
N GLY A 65 -1.50 -7.84 -16.14
CA GLY A 65 -2.36 -7.68 -17.33
C GLY A 65 -3.41 -8.79 -17.53
N ASN A 66 -3.36 -9.88 -16.76
CA ASN A 66 -4.37 -10.93 -16.76
C ASN A 66 -4.47 -11.60 -15.37
N GLU A 67 -5.24 -10.98 -14.48
CA GLU A 67 -5.34 -11.40 -13.08
C GLU A 67 -6.14 -12.68 -12.85
N SER A 68 -6.73 -13.27 -13.88
CA SER A 68 -7.43 -14.56 -13.79
C SER A 68 -6.49 -15.76 -13.98
N GLN A 69 -5.21 -15.55 -14.27
CA GLN A 69 -4.24 -16.62 -14.56
C GLN A 69 -2.99 -16.49 -13.69
N ALA A 70 -2.51 -17.61 -13.16
CA ALA A 70 -1.24 -17.68 -12.45
C ALA A 70 -0.03 -17.50 -13.39
N PHE A 71 1.03 -16.89 -12.88
CA PHE A 71 2.32 -16.76 -13.56
C PHE A 71 3.32 -17.77 -13.01
N SER A 72 4.16 -18.32 -13.88
CA SER A 72 5.31 -19.14 -13.50
C SER A 72 6.44 -18.93 -14.52
N GLY A 73 7.66 -18.72 -14.04
CA GLY A 73 8.86 -18.60 -14.84
C GLY A 73 10.03 -19.35 -14.22
N GLN A 74 11.01 -19.72 -15.05
CA GLN A 74 12.27 -20.31 -14.58
C GLN A 74 13.38 -19.27 -14.60
N VAL A 75 14.17 -19.24 -13.53
CA VAL A 75 15.36 -18.38 -13.41
C VAL A 75 16.59 -19.29 -13.41
N LYS A 76 17.32 -19.28 -14.52
CA LYS A 76 18.60 -19.99 -14.69
C LYS A 76 19.77 -19.06 -14.39
N ASN A 77 21.00 -19.58 -14.47
CA ASN A 77 22.21 -18.77 -14.29
C ASN A 77 22.20 -17.52 -15.19
N ALA A 78 22.57 -16.37 -14.62
CA ALA A 78 22.51 -15.05 -15.26
C ALA A 78 21.10 -14.57 -15.71
N GLY A 79 20.03 -15.23 -15.26
CA GLY A 79 18.66 -14.70 -15.37
C GLY A 79 18.38 -13.59 -14.37
N GLU A 80 17.40 -12.74 -14.67
CA GLU A 80 17.02 -11.58 -13.87
C GLU A 80 15.61 -11.73 -13.29
N VAL A 81 15.41 -11.20 -12.08
CA VAL A 81 14.10 -11.02 -11.46
C VAL A 81 13.99 -9.57 -11.00
N GLU A 82 13.04 -8.84 -11.59
CA GLU A 82 12.75 -7.46 -11.23
C GLU A 82 11.51 -7.38 -10.33
N PHE A 83 11.62 -6.66 -9.21
CA PHE A 83 10.49 -6.39 -8.32
C PHE A 83 9.96 -4.98 -8.56
N VAL A 84 8.78 -4.88 -9.17
CA VAL A 84 8.18 -3.59 -9.56
C VAL A 84 7.10 -3.17 -8.56
N GLY A 85 7.19 -1.93 -8.08
CA GLY A 85 6.14 -1.30 -7.27
C GLY A 85 5.19 -0.48 -8.12
N THR A 86 3.88 -0.62 -7.89
CA THR A 86 2.82 0.11 -8.60
C THR A 86 1.79 0.67 -7.63
N GLY A 87 1.07 1.72 -8.03
CA GLY A 87 0.08 2.38 -7.17
C GLY A 87 0.74 3.02 -5.95
N ALA A 88 0.21 2.79 -4.75
CA ALA A 88 0.77 3.30 -3.50
C ALA A 88 1.95 2.46 -2.95
N ALA A 89 2.27 1.33 -3.58
CA ALA A 89 3.36 0.46 -3.15
C ALA A 89 4.69 0.90 -3.79
N LYS A 90 5.67 1.21 -2.94
CA LYS A 90 7.05 1.48 -3.34
C LYS A 90 7.92 0.27 -3.01
N VAL A 91 8.57 -0.29 -4.02
CA VAL A 91 9.54 -1.36 -3.86
C VAL A 91 10.94 -0.78 -3.94
N THR A 92 11.79 -1.14 -2.97
CA THR A 92 13.21 -0.76 -2.93
C THR A 92 14.03 -1.98 -2.56
N ALA A 93 15.31 -1.99 -2.91
CA ALA A 93 16.22 -3.04 -2.50
C ALA A 93 17.56 -2.46 -2.07
N LYS A 94 18.22 -3.13 -1.12
CA LYS A 94 19.61 -2.84 -0.75
C LYS A 94 20.39 -4.11 -0.50
N THR A 95 21.71 -4.02 -0.63
CA THR A 95 22.65 -5.10 -0.34
C THR A 95 23.54 -4.68 0.81
N GLU A 96 23.56 -5.47 1.88
CA GLU A 96 24.45 -5.26 3.04
C GLU A 96 25.01 -6.62 3.47
N ASN A 97 26.35 -6.73 3.57
CA ASN A 97 27.04 -7.95 4.00
C ASN A 97 26.63 -9.23 3.21
N GLY A 98 26.46 -9.13 1.90
CA GLY A 98 26.03 -10.24 1.04
C GLY A 98 24.54 -10.62 1.17
N LYS A 99 23.77 -9.92 2.02
CA LYS A 99 22.32 -10.08 2.12
C LYS A 99 21.61 -9.04 1.26
N HIS A 100 20.80 -9.51 0.32
CA HIS A 100 19.90 -8.69 -0.48
C HIS A 100 18.56 -8.58 0.24
N THR A 101 18.14 -7.36 0.56
CA THR A 101 16.85 -7.09 1.22
C THR A 101 15.97 -6.28 0.29
N VAL A 102 14.85 -6.87 -0.13
CA VAL A 102 13.77 -6.15 -0.82
C VAL A 102 12.79 -5.63 0.23
N THR A 103 12.48 -4.34 0.19
CA THR A 103 11.53 -3.68 1.09
C THR A 103 10.36 -3.15 0.28
N VAL A 104 9.16 -3.55 0.67
CA VAL A 104 7.90 -3.04 0.13
C VAL A 104 7.29 -2.10 1.15
N GLY A 105 7.27 -0.81 0.83
CA GLY A 105 6.57 0.22 1.60
C GLY A 105 5.25 0.57 0.94
N VAL A 106 4.22 0.85 1.74
CA VAL A 106 2.93 1.38 1.25
C VAL A 106 2.77 2.79 1.80
N ASP A 107 2.56 3.77 0.92
CA ASP A 107 2.22 5.13 1.32
C ASP A 107 0.75 5.19 1.77
N SER A 108 0.52 4.92 3.06
CA SER A 108 -0.82 4.96 3.64
C SER A 108 -1.40 6.37 3.73
N ALA A 109 -0.55 7.41 3.74
CA ALA A 109 -0.98 8.80 3.77
C ALA A 109 -1.55 9.23 2.42
N SER A 110 -0.92 8.83 1.30
CA SER A 110 -1.47 9.10 -0.03
C SER A 110 -2.83 8.43 -0.24
N ILE A 111 -3.02 7.22 0.33
CA ILE A 111 -4.30 6.51 0.27
C ILE A 111 -5.37 7.25 1.09
N ALA A 112 -5.06 7.64 2.32
CA ALA A 112 -6.02 8.33 3.20
C ALA A 112 -6.45 9.70 2.66
N ASP A 113 -5.55 10.45 2.02
CA ASP A 113 -5.85 11.76 1.44
C ASP A 113 -6.57 11.68 0.08
N SER A 114 -6.47 10.55 -0.63
CA SER A 114 -7.26 10.30 -1.85
C SER A 114 -8.76 10.12 -1.55
N ILE A 115 -9.09 9.82 -0.30
CA ILE A 115 -10.47 9.71 0.15
C ILE A 115 -10.92 11.11 0.57
N ALA A 116 -11.89 11.67 -0.15
CA ALA A 116 -12.50 12.95 0.22
C ALA A 116 -13.18 12.82 1.59
N GLN A 117 -12.48 13.24 2.65
CA GLN A 117 -13.05 13.32 3.98
C GLN A 117 -13.94 14.56 4.07
N PRO A 118 -15.17 14.46 4.60
CA PRO A 118 -16.07 15.61 4.74
C PRO A 118 -15.52 16.67 5.70
N VAL A 119 -14.74 16.25 6.71
CA VAL A 119 -14.08 17.13 7.67
C VAL A 119 -12.59 16.90 7.59
N VAL A 120 -11.83 17.99 7.47
CA VAL A 120 -10.35 17.98 7.46
C VAL A 120 -9.84 19.03 8.44
N TYR A 121 -8.55 18.95 8.77
CA TYR A 121 -7.90 20.01 9.52
C TYR A 121 -7.31 21.07 8.59
N THR A 122 -7.37 22.33 9.01
CA THR A 122 -6.86 23.49 8.28
C THR A 122 -6.14 24.46 9.21
N LYS A 123 -5.37 25.38 8.62
CA LYS A 123 -4.91 26.61 9.27
C LYS A 123 -6.03 27.66 9.26
N THR A 124 -5.82 28.76 9.99
CA THR A 124 -6.70 29.94 9.99
C THR A 124 -6.95 30.55 8.60
N ASP A 125 -6.00 30.41 7.69
CA ASP A 125 -6.12 30.83 6.28
C ASP A 125 -6.95 29.85 5.41
N GLY A 126 -7.41 28.74 5.98
CA GLY A 126 -8.17 27.69 5.31
C GLY A 126 -7.34 26.65 4.56
N SER A 127 -6.02 26.80 4.44
CA SER A 127 -5.16 25.77 3.83
C SER A 127 -5.05 24.52 4.70
N LYS A 128 -4.87 23.35 4.08
CA LYS A 128 -4.92 22.06 4.79
C LYS A 128 -3.77 21.88 5.79
N ALA A 129 -4.08 21.23 6.90
CA ALA A 129 -3.14 20.81 7.93
C ALA A 129 -3.13 19.28 8.03
N TYR A 130 -1.94 18.70 8.14
CA TYR A 130 -1.73 17.24 8.07
C TYR A 130 -1.30 16.70 9.43
N LYS A 131 -2.08 15.76 9.98
CA LYS A 131 -1.81 15.15 11.29
C LYS A 131 -0.72 14.09 11.17
N ARG A 132 0.30 14.17 12.04
CA ARG A 132 1.38 13.17 12.16
C ARG A 132 1.64 12.90 13.64
N GLY A 133 1.27 11.71 14.11
CA GLY A 133 1.25 11.39 15.53
C GLY A 133 0.32 12.36 16.29
N ASN A 134 0.87 13.07 17.27
CA ASN A 134 0.15 14.06 18.08
C ASN A 134 0.28 15.51 17.59
N LYS A 135 0.91 15.74 16.43
CA LYS A 135 1.22 17.08 15.89
C LYS A 135 0.57 17.31 14.53
N PHE A 136 0.50 18.58 14.13
CA PHE A 136 0.00 19.02 12.82
C PHE A 136 1.07 19.78 12.06
N TYR A 137 1.01 19.72 10.73
CA TYR A 137 2.00 20.35 9.85
C TYR A 137 1.35 20.94 8.60
N ASP A 138 2.02 21.93 7.99
CA ASP A 138 1.53 22.68 6.82
C ASP A 138 1.74 21.97 5.46
N ALA A 139 2.42 20.83 5.46
CA ALA A 139 2.62 19.99 4.29
C ALA A 139 2.35 18.51 4.62
N GLN A 140 2.08 17.69 3.59
CA GLN A 140 1.83 16.26 3.77
C GLN A 140 3.10 15.50 4.18
N THR A 141 4.23 15.86 3.58
CA THR A 141 5.57 15.38 3.92
C THR A 141 6.48 16.56 4.21
N GLY A 142 7.37 16.47 5.21
CA GLY A 142 8.19 17.61 5.63
C GLY A 142 7.38 18.73 6.29
N GLY A 143 7.67 20.00 6.04
CA GLY A 143 6.87 21.15 6.51
C GLY A 143 7.09 21.59 7.97
N ASN A 144 6.48 22.72 8.32
CA ASN A 144 6.57 23.31 9.65
C ASN A 144 5.44 22.81 10.55
N GLU A 145 5.74 22.63 11.83
CA GLU A 145 4.73 22.31 12.83
C GLU A 145 3.75 23.47 13.02
N ILE A 146 2.45 23.17 12.96
CA ILE A 146 1.37 24.11 13.25
C ILE A 146 1.05 24.03 14.73
N LYS A 147 0.96 25.18 15.40
CA LYS A 147 0.59 25.23 16.81
C LYS A 147 -0.85 24.69 16.99
N PRO A 148 -1.14 23.90 18.03
CA PRO A 148 -2.48 23.35 18.24
C PRO A 148 -3.62 24.37 18.21
N ALA A 149 -3.37 25.61 18.67
CA ALA A 149 -4.37 26.69 18.67
C ALA A 149 -4.74 27.21 17.26
N ASP A 150 -3.89 26.98 16.27
CA ASP A 150 -4.08 27.45 14.89
C ASP A 150 -4.70 26.37 14.00
N VAL A 151 -5.02 25.19 14.56
CA VAL A 151 -5.62 24.06 13.85
C VAL A 151 -7.14 24.11 13.98
N ILE A 152 -7.81 24.18 12.84
CA ILE A 152 -9.27 24.29 12.75
C ILE A 152 -9.82 23.02 12.07
N ALA A 153 -10.95 22.52 12.53
CA ALA A 153 -11.71 21.52 11.78
C ALA A 153 -12.61 22.24 10.76
N SER A 154 -12.41 21.96 9.47
CA SER A 154 -13.15 22.57 8.37
C SER A 154 -13.90 21.53 7.57
N MET A 155 -15.08 21.91 7.08
CA MET A 155 -15.77 21.16 6.04
C MET A 155 -14.98 21.23 4.74
N ASN A 156 -14.88 20.10 4.06
CA ASN A 156 -14.20 19.94 2.78
C ASN A 156 -15.23 19.50 1.75
N ASN A 157 -15.39 20.29 0.69
CA ASN A 157 -16.36 19.98 -0.34
C ASN A 157 -15.88 18.86 -1.27
N ALA A 158 -16.76 18.41 -2.18
CA ALA A 158 -16.44 17.33 -3.12
C ALA A 158 -15.27 17.65 -4.07
N ALA A 159 -14.96 18.94 -4.29
CA ALA A 159 -13.82 19.40 -5.06
C ALA A 159 -12.53 19.55 -4.21
N GLY A 160 -12.56 19.19 -2.93
CA GLY A 160 -11.41 19.28 -2.03
C GLY A 160 -11.13 20.69 -1.48
N SER A 161 -12.03 21.65 -1.69
CA SER A 161 -11.89 23.01 -1.17
C SER A 161 -12.40 23.09 0.27
N THR A 162 -11.62 23.81 1.08
CA THR A 162 -11.86 24.11 2.50
C THR A 162 -12.26 25.56 2.74
N THR A 163 -12.28 26.38 1.69
CA THR A 163 -12.60 27.81 1.74
C THR A 163 -13.87 28.14 0.98
N ALA A 164 -14.31 27.28 0.05
CA ALA A 164 -15.58 27.42 -0.65
C ALA A 164 -16.72 26.86 0.21
N PRO A 165 -17.71 27.67 0.61
CA PRO A 165 -18.87 27.19 1.36
C PRO A 165 -19.65 26.11 0.59
N MET A 166 -20.32 25.22 1.32
CA MET A 166 -21.23 24.22 0.75
C MET A 166 -22.48 24.05 1.61
N THR A 167 -23.58 23.61 1.00
CA THR A 167 -24.81 23.28 1.72
C THR A 167 -24.67 21.95 2.47
N LEU A 168 -25.13 21.90 3.73
CA LEU A 168 -25.26 20.68 4.51
C LEU A 168 -26.74 20.23 4.49
N ALA A 169 -27.05 19.16 3.76
CA ALA A 169 -28.44 18.75 3.48
C ALA A 169 -29.08 17.81 4.52
N ASN A 170 -28.41 17.52 5.64
CA ASN A 170 -28.91 16.58 6.68
C ASN A 170 -28.56 17.05 8.10
N VAL A 171 -28.68 18.36 8.34
CA VAL A 171 -28.55 18.95 9.69
C VAL A 171 -29.95 19.01 10.28
N LYS A 172 -30.17 18.29 11.39
CA LYS A 172 -31.44 18.36 12.11
C LYS A 172 -31.52 19.67 12.89
N ASP A 173 -32.65 20.35 12.78
CA ASP A 173 -33.02 21.48 13.61
C ASP A 173 -33.03 21.10 15.11
N ASN A 174 -32.53 21.98 15.97
CA ASN A 174 -32.45 21.77 17.42
C ASN A 174 -33.14 22.88 18.24
N LEU A 175 -33.89 23.77 17.59
CA LEU A 175 -34.76 24.73 18.26
C LEU A 175 -36.09 24.05 18.66
N LYS A 176 -36.58 24.44 19.84
CA LYS A 176 -37.77 23.83 20.46
C LYS A 176 -39.05 23.91 19.61
N ASP A 177 -39.19 24.88 18.69
CA ASP A 177 -40.41 25.12 17.91
C ASP A 177 -40.32 24.71 16.43
N ALA A 178 -39.21 24.08 16.01
CA ALA A 178 -39.01 23.53 14.66
C ALA A 178 -40.10 22.55 14.20
N ALA A 179 -40.69 21.83 15.15
CA ALA A 179 -41.69 20.80 14.87
C ALA A 179 -43.07 21.36 14.51
N ASN A 180 -43.34 22.64 14.75
CA ASN A 180 -44.71 23.19 14.76
C ASN A 180 -44.95 24.37 13.81
N GLY A 181 -43.98 24.77 12.98
CA GLY A 181 -44.17 25.88 12.01
C GLY A 181 -44.57 27.21 12.66
N LYS A 182 -44.23 27.41 13.93
CA LYS A 182 -44.56 28.60 14.72
C LYS A 182 -43.26 29.34 15.02
N ALA A 183 -43.17 30.62 14.63
CA ALA A 183 -42.02 31.45 14.93
C ALA A 183 -41.69 31.37 16.42
N VAL A 184 -40.44 30.98 16.74
CA VAL A 184 -39.89 31.06 18.09
C VAL A 184 -39.85 32.55 18.42
N SER A 185 -40.73 33.02 19.29
CA SER A 185 -40.57 34.37 19.84
C SER A 185 -39.24 34.39 20.58
N THR A 186 -38.41 35.41 20.34
CA THR A 186 -37.20 35.66 21.14
C THR A 186 -37.56 35.52 22.62
N PRO A 187 -36.92 34.61 23.38
CA PRO A 187 -37.19 34.48 24.80
C PRO A 187 -37.00 35.81 25.49
N THR A 188 -37.85 36.11 26.46
CA THR A 188 -37.61 37.21 27.39
C THR A 188 -36.19 37.02 27.97
N ASP A 189 -35.36 38.07 27.91
CA ASP A 189 -33.97 38.07 28.39
C ASP A 189 -32.98 37.15 27.63
N GLY A 190 -33.38 36.55 26.50
CA GLY A 190 -32.46 35.80 25.62
C GLY A 190 -31.91 34.51 26.23
N ALA A 191 -32.63 33.90 27.18
CA ALA A 191 -32.18 32.69 27.87
C ALA A 191 -32.00 31.50 26.89
N ARG A 192 -30.77 30.98 26.80
CA ARG A 192 -30.42 29.83 25.91
C ARG A 192 -31.22 28.55 26.23
N SER A 193 -31.57 28.35 27.51
CA SER A 193 -32.43 27.24 27.95
C SER A 193 -33.78 27.23 27.25
N ASP A 194 -34.27 28.42 26.89
CA ASP A 194 -35.59 28.61 26.31
C ASP A 194 -35.57 28.47 24.79
N LEU A 195 -34.41 28.25 24.18
CA LEU A 195 -34.27 28.05 22.73
C LEU A 195 -34.04 26.57 22.39
N THR A 196 -33.37 25.83 23.28
CA THR A 196 -32.97 24.44 23.02
C THR A 196 -33.96 23.45 23.61
N LYS A 197 -34.33 22.42 22.85
CA LYS A 197 -35.05 21.27 23.39
C LYS A 197 -34.25 20.64 24.55
N ASP A 198 -34.87 20.50 25.71
CA ASP A 198 -34.30 19.88 26.92
C ASP A 198 -33.05 20.58 27.51
N GLY A 199 -32.84 21.88 27.22
CA GLY A 199 -31.69 22.65 27.74
C GLY A 199 -30.34 22.24 27.17
N LYS A 200 -30.32 21.42 26.10
CA LYS A 200 -29.13 20.90 25.44
C LYS A 200 -29.19 21.27 23.96
N GLY A 201 -28.27 22.13 23.50
CA GLY A 201 -28.16 22.42 22.08
C GLY A 201 -26.76 22.74 21.61
N SER A 202 -26.44 22.20 20.43
CA SER A 202 -25.27 22.56 19.64
C SER A 202 -25.66 23.57 18.55
N ASN A 203 -24.72 24.44 18.18
CA ASN A 203 -24.96 25.78 17.61
C ASN A 203 -25.16 25.85 16.08
N ALA A 204 -25.64 24.80 15.41
CA ALA A 204 -25.90 24.90 13.97
C ALA A 204 -27.37 25.30 13.74
N ALA A 205 -27.62 26.57 13.48
CA ALA A 205 -28.93 27.04 13.00
C ALA A 205 -29.05 26.76 11.49
N THR A 206 -30.15 26.13 11.09
CA THR A 206 -30.60 25.97 9.71
C THR A 206 -31.42 27.18 9.26
N VAL A 207 -31.77 27.29 7.97
CA VAL A 207 -32.62 28.39 7.48
C VAL A 207 -34.03 28.37 8.08
N ASN A 208 -34.53 27.20 8.47
CA ASN A 208 -35.81 27.05 9.14
C ASN A 208 -35.77 27.53 10.61
N ASP A 209 -34.58 27.69 11.19
CA ASP A 209 -34.38 28.18 12.55
C ASP A 209 -34.48 29.72 12.65
N VAL A 210 -34.26 30.44 11.54
CA VAL A 210 -34.09 31.91 11.51
C VAL A 210 -35.24 32.64 10.81
N LEU A 211 -36.01 31.96 9.96
CA LEU A 211 -37.17 32.50 9.24
C LEU A 211 -38.48 32.26 10.00
#